data_AF-A0A2E5MQ53-F1
#
_entry.id   AF-A0A2E5MQ53-F1
#
_cell.length_a   1.000
_cell.length_b   1.000
_cell.length_c   1.000
_cell.angle_alpha   90.00
_cell.angle_beta   90.00
_cell.angle_gamma   90.00
#
_symmetry.space_group_name_H-M   'P 1'
#
loop_
_entity.id
_entity.type
_entity.pdbx_description
1 polymer ?
#
loop_
_entity_poly.entity_id
_entity_poly.type
_entity_poly.pdbx_seq_one_letter_code
_entity_poly.pdbx_strand_id
1 'polypeptide(L)' 'MDDPKTVMKKEPRKSLFILLAAGLFTLIIGIVVMLGPGSGETDMGGNAGWVMILIGIGCIIGYVLARRQKPK' A
#
# COMPACT_ATOMS: atom_id res chain seq x y z
N MET A 1 21.97 7.29 -25.05
CA MET A 1 21.14 6.26 -24.39
C MET A 1 21.81 5.97 -23.06
N ASP A 2 21.18 6.32 -21.95
CA ASP A 2 21.74 6.09 -20.61
C ASP A 2 21.89 4.58 -20.34
N ASP A 3 23.03 4.22 -19.75
CA ASP A 3 23.47 2.86 -19.52
C ASP A 3 22.45 2.06 -18.67
N PRO A 4 21.99 0.86 -19.10
CA PRO A 4 20.94 0.10 -18.44
C PRO A 4 21.24 -0.22 -16.96
N LYS A 5 22.52 -0.22 -16.57
CA LYS A 5 22.94 -0.42 -15.18
C LYS A 5 22.70 0.80 -14.28
N THR A 6 22.55 2.00 -14.85
CA THR A 6 22.35 3.25 -14.10
C THR A 6 20.88 3.61 -13.88
N VAL A 7 20.00 3.18 -14.80
CA VAL A 7 18.53 3.34 -14.64
C VAL A 7 17.99 2.49 -13.50
N MET A 8 18.44 1.25 -13.34
CA MET A 8 17.99 0.36 -12.26
C MET A 8 18.37 0.82 -10.85
N LYS A 9 19.43 1.63 -10.69
CA LYS A 9 19.81 2.20 -9.37
C LYS A 9 18.95 3.39 -8.96
N LYS A 10 18.28 4.06 -9.89
CA LYS A 10 17.35 5.17 -9.59
C LYS A 10 15.90 4.72 -9.42
N GLU A 11 15.50 3.61 -10.05
CA GLU A 11 14.15 3.04 -10.00
C GLU A 11 13.61 2.62 -8.62
N PRO A 12 14.38 2.03 -7.67
CA PRO A 12 13.79 1.49 -6.43
C PRO A 12 13.10 2.59 -5.61
N ARG A 13 13.62 3.83 -5.65
CA ARG A 13 13.02 4.98 -4.95
C ARG A 13 11.66 5.39 -5.51
N LYS A 14 11.44 5.27 -6.82
CA LYS A 14 10.12 5.55 -7.43
C LYS A 14 9.11 4.47 -7.10
N SER A 15 9.53 3.19 -7.09
CA SER A 15 8.65 2.07 -6.73
C SER A 15 8.19 2.13 -5.26
N LEU A 16 9.06 2.56 -4.34
CA LEU A 16 8.69 2.74 -2.93
C LEU A 16 7.59 3.78 -2.74
N PHE A 17 7.63 4.87 -3.50
CA PHE A 17 6.62 5.91 -3.42
C PHE A 17 5.25 5.41 -3.90
N ILE A 18 5.25 4.59 -4.96
CA ILE A 18 4.03 3.93 -5.46
C ILE A 18 3.48 2.95 -4.42
N LEU A 19 4.34 2.17 -3.74
CA LEU A 19 3.92 1.26 -2.67
C LEU A 19 3.24 2.00 -1.51
N LEU A 20 3.80 3.15 -1.11
CA LEU A 20 3.22 3.99 -0.07
C LEU A 20 1.88 4.61 -0.50
N ALA A 21 1.80 5.13 -1.73
CA ALA A 21 0.58 5.70 -2.28
C ALA A 21 -0.53 4.64 -2.40
N ALA A 22 -0.19 3.45 -2.89
CA ALA A 22 -1.12 2.31 -2.96
C ALA A 22 -1.58 1.88 -1.56
N GLY A 23 -0.66 1.79 -0.59
CA GLY A 23 -1.02 1.45 0.80
C GLY A 23 -2.01 2.44 1.41
N LEU A 24 -1.77 3.75 1.25
CA LEU A 24 -2.68 4.80 1.71
C LEU A 24 -4.04 4.75 1.02
N PHE A 25 -4.06 4.57 -0.31
CA PHE A 25 -5.29 4.46 -1.07
C PHE A 25 -6.14 3.28 -0.60
N THR A 26 -5.51 2.12 -0.39
CA THR A 26 -6.21 0.90 0.08
C THR A 26 -6.76 1.09 1.50
N LEU A 27 -6.03 1.79 2.38
CA LEU A 27 -6.48 2.14 3.72
C LEU A 27 -7.71 3.06 3.70
N ILE A 28 -7.70 4.10 2.86
CA ILE A 28 -8.83 5.02 2.70
C ILE A 28 -10.06 4.26 2.21
N ILE A 29 -9.92 3.39 1.21
CA ILE A 29 -11.04 2.58 0.71
C ILE A 29 -11.56 1.64 1.81
N GLY A 30 -10.68 0.95 2.53
CA GLY A 30 -11.11 0.06 3.62
C GLY A 30 -11.92 0.77 4.70
N ILE A 31 -11.53 1.99 5.07
CA ILE A 31 -12.29 2.85 5.99
C ILE A 31 -13.65 3.24 5.40
N VAL A 32 -13.70 3.64 4.13
CA VAL A 32 -14.95 4.02 3.46
C VAL A 32 -15.90 2.82 3.36
N VAL A 33 -15.40 1.62 3.09
CA VAL A 33 -16.20 0.39 3.04
C VAL A 33 -16.81 0.08 4.42
N MET A 34 -16.07 0.30 5.50
CA MET A 34 -16.59 0.12 6.85
C MET A 34 -17.64 1.15 7.26
N LEU A 35 -17.50 2.40 6.82
CA LEU A 35 -18.43 3.49 7.17
C LEU A 35 -19.58 3.63 6.17
N GLY A 36 -19.55 2.86 5.08
CA GLY A 36 -20.52 2.91 4.01
C GLY A 36 -21.91 2.44 4.44
N PRO A 37 -22.98 3.00 3.85
CA PRO A 37 -24.34 2.52 4.08
C PRO A 37 -24.45 1.03 3.66
N GLY A 38 -24.96 0.19 4.55
CA GLY A 38 -25.06 -1.27 4.35
C GLY A 38 -23.93 -2.10 4.96
N SER A 39 -22.91 -1.47 5.55
CA SER A 39 -21.78 -2.14 6.23
C SER A 39 -22.19 -3.01 7.43
N GLY A 40 -23.32 -2.71 8.08
CA GLY A 40 -23.90 -3.49 9.17
C GLY A 40 -25.03 -4.44 8.76
N GLU A 41 -25.51 -4.36 7.51
CA GLU A 41 -26.61 -5.20 7.00
C GLU A 41 -26.12 -6.53 6.43
N THR A 42 -24.84 -6.58 6.02
CA THR A 42 -24.19 -7.80 5.57
C THR A 42 -22.80 -7.90 6.21
N ASP A 43 -22.48 -9.06 6.79
CA ASP A 43 -21.13 -9.35 7.34
C ASP A 43 -20.00 -9.16 6.31
N MET A 44 -20.36 -9.08 5.03
CA MET A 44 -19.45 -8.86 3.92
C MET A 44 -18.79 -7.48 3.95
N GLY A 45 -19.51 -6.42 4.35
CA GLY A 45 -18.96 -5.06 4.40
C GLY A 45 -17.88 -4.91 5.48
N GLY A 46 -18.17 -5.41 6.68
CA GLY A 46 -17.23 -5.40 7.81
C GLY A 46 -15.96 -6.21 7.54
N ASN A 47 -16.10 -7.46 7.05
CA ASN A 47 -14.95 -8.30 6.75
C ASN A 47 -14.11 -7.79 5.58
N ALA A 48 -14.73 -7.30 4.51
CA ALA A 48 -14.01 -6.76 3.35
C ALA A 48 -13.20 -5.50 3.72
N GLY A 49 -13.78 -4.61 4.54
CA GLY A 49 -13.10 -3.41 5.03
C GLY A 49 -11.87 -3.76 5.87
N TRP A 50 -11.98 -4.72 6.79
CA TRP A 50 -10.86 -5.20 7.60
C TRP A 50 -9.72 -5.78 6.76
N VAL A 51 -10.03 -6.60 5.75
CA VAL A 51 -9.02 -7.17 4.85
C VAL A 51 -8.28 -6.08 4.08
N MET A 52 -8.98 -5.08 3.55
CA MET A 52 -8.35 -3.96 2.84
C MET A 52 -7.44 -3.12 3.75
N ILE A 53 -7.87 -2.89 5.01
CA ILE A 53 -7.06 -2.18 6.00
C ILE A 53 -5.77 -2.96 6.31
N LEU A 54 -5.86 -4.28 6.51
CA LEU A 54 -4.69 -5.13 6.77
C LEU A 54 -3.70 -5.12 5.60
N ILE A 55 -4.19 -5.16 4.36
CA ILE A 55 -3.35 -5.06 3.16
C ILE A 55 -2.67 -3.69 3.10
N GLY A 56 -3.41 -2.60 3.36
CA GLY A 56 -2.86 -1.24 3.40
C GLY A 56 -1.75 -1.09 4.44
N ILE A 57 -1.94 -1.65 5.64
CA ILE A 57 -0.92 -1.70 6.70
C ILE A 57 0.30 -2.50 6.24
N GLY A 58 0.11 -3.66 5.60
CA GLY A 58 1.19 -4.48 5.06
C GLY A 58 2.06 -3.73 4.04
N CYS A 59 1.44 -2.98 3.14
CA CYS A 59 2.15 -2.12 2.18
C CYS A 59 2.98 -1.03 2.87
N ILE A 60 2.45 -0.41 3.94
CA ILE A 60 3.19 0.59 4.73
C ILE A 60 4.37 -0.06 5.46
N ILE A 61 4.19 -1.23 6.06
CA ILE A 61 5.28 -1.97 6.71
C ILE A 61 6.36 -2.32 5.68
N GLY A 62 5.97 -2.83 4.50
CA GLY A 62 6.88 -3.11 3.39
C GLY A 62 7.66 -1.87 2.96
N TYR A 63 7.00 -0.71 2.87
CA TYR A 63 7.67 0.57 2.59
C TYR A 63 8.69 0.93 3.68
N VAL A 64 8.33 0.83 4.96
CA VAL A 64 9.23 1.15 6.08
C VAL A 64 10.45 0.22 6.10
N LEU A 65 10.24 -1.08 5.89
CA LEU A 65 11.31 -2.07 5.83
C LEU A 65 12.25 -1.80 4.64
N ALA A 66 11.69 -1.58 3.46
CA ALA A 66 12.46 -1.30 2.25
C ALA A 66 13.20 0.05 2.34
N ARG A 67 12.65 1.04 3.05
CA ARG A 67 13.32 2.32 3.31
C ARG A 67 14.47 2.17 4.32
N ARG A 68 14.37 1.22 5.25
CA ARG A 68 15.43 0.88 6.21
C ARG A 68 16.54 0.03 5.61
N GLN A 69 16.25 -0.73 4.57
CA GLN A 69 17.28 -1.36 3.73
C GLN A 69 17.98 -0.27 2.90
N LYS A 70 18.99 0.39 3.48
CA LYS A 70 19.93 1.19 2.70
C LYS A 70 20.58 0.26 1.66
N PRO A 71 20.52 0.57 0.36
CA PRO A 71 21.30 -0.19 -0.62
C PRO A 71 22.77 -0.08 -0.23
N LYS A 72 23.42 -1.22 -0.01
CA LYS A 72 24.88 -1.32 0.14
C LYS A 72 25.56 -0.95 -1.19
#